data_AF-A0ABD6DVN8-F1
#
_entry.id   AF-A0ABD6DVN8-F1
#
_cell.length_a   1.000
_cell.length_b   1.000
_cell.length_c   1.000
_cell.angle_alpha   90.00
_cell.angle_beta   90.00
_cell.angle_gamma   90.00
#
_symmetry.space_group_name_H-M   'P 1'
#
loop_
_entity.id
_entity.type
_entity.pdbx_description
1 polymer ?
#
loop_
_entity_poly.entity_id
_entity_poly.type
_entity_poly.pdbx_seq_one_letter_code
_entity_poly.pdbx_strand_id
1 'polypeptide(L)'
;MTVREVAREAYREALPALAASLVGGLFAGVVLSGMRAELRAVPGLLVLVPALLATRGNVYGSLGARISTALHQGLVEPRVRGGDERLRAAVAAALANGLLVSSFAAVAVFAILTVLGDSVAPLPVLVATALLSGFLSGVALAGVVVTAVFAGYRRGRDPDTLVGPLVTTTGDLFGMLFLLVAVRLVLFAAGVV
;
A
#
# COMPACT_ATOMS: atom_id res chain seq x y z
N MET A 1 -4.10 -25.86 -27.71
CA MET A 1 -4.89 -25.33 -26.58
C MET A 1 -6.26 -24.93 -27.06
N THR A 2 -7.31 -25.53 -26.50
CA THR A 2 -8.70 -25.12 -26.73
C THR A 2 -9.05 -23.90 -25.87
N VAL A 3 -10.04 -23.10 -26.27
CA VAL A 3 -10.51 -21.94 -25.48
C VAL A 3 -10.89 -22.35 -24.05
N ARG A 4 -11.42 -23.57 -23.87
CA ARG A 4 -11.79 -24.13 -22.57
C ARG A 4 -10.58 -24.44 -21.68
N GLU A 5 -9.46 -24.88 -22.27
CA GLU A 5 -8.22 -25.14 -21.54
C GLU A 5 -7.61 -23.83 -21.04
N VAL A 6 -7.51 -22.82 -21.91
CA VAL A 6 -7.00 -21.48 -21.55
C VAL A 6 -7.85 -20.85 -20.46
N ALA A 7 -9.18 -20.92 -20.55
CA ALA A 7 -10.07 -20.40 -19.53
C ALA A 7 -9.86 -21.10 -18.17
N ARG A 8 -9.77 -22.44 -18.17
CA ARG A 8 -9.59 -23.22 -16.94
C ARG A 8 -8.26 -22.90 -16.25
N GLU A 9 -7.20 -22.73 -17.02
CA GLU A 9 -5.88 -22.37 -16.54
C GLU A 9 -5.89 -20.96 -15.93
N ALA A 10 -6.45 -19.98 -16.65
CA ALA A 10 -6.60 -18.61 -16.15
C ALA A 10 -7.37 -18.54 -14.81
N TYR A 11 -8.49 -19.25 -14.68
CA TYR A 11 -9.23 -19.29 -13.42
C TYR A 11 -8.45 -19.95 -12.29
N ARG A 12 -7.69 -21.02 -12.58
CA ARG A 12 -6.91 -21.73 -11.56
C ARG A 12 -5.77 -20.87 -11.00
N GLU A 13 -5.19 -20.01 -11.83
CA GLU A 13 -4.15 -19.06 -11.42
C GLU A 13 -4.73 -17.82 -10.73
N ALA A 14 -5.83 -17.26 -11.27
CA ALA A 14 -6.40 -16.02 -10.76
C ALA A 14 -7.24 -16.18 -9.49
N LEU A 15 -7.99 -17.28 -9.33
CA LEU A 15 -8.92 -17.45 -8.21
C LEU A 15 -8.26 -17.34 -6.82
N PRO A 16 -7.09 -17.94 -6.54
CA PRO A 16 -6.44 -17.79 -5.25
C PRO A 16 -6.06 -16.33 -4.95
N ALA A 17 -5.52 -15.62 -5.95
CA ALA A 17 -5.16 -14.22 -5.83
C ALA A 17 -6.39 -13.33 -5.60
N LEU A 18 -7.45 -13.56 -6.36
CA LEU A 18 -8.72 -12.84 -6.23
C LEU A 18 -9.40 -13.11 -4.88
N ALA A 19 -9.36 -14.35 -4.38
CA ALA A 19 -9.89 -14.70 -3.08
C ALA A 19 -9.13 -14.01 -1.95
N ALA A 20 -7.79 -13.96 -2.03
CA ALA A 20 -6.98 -13.21 -1.07
C ALA A 20 -7.30 -11.71 -1.09
N SER A 21 -7.38 -11.12 -2.29
CA SER A 21 -7.77 -9.73 -2.50
C SER A 21 -9.16 -9.42 -1.93
N LEU A 22 -10.14 -10.31 -2.15
CA LEU A 22 -11.48 -10.20 -1.59
C LEU A 22 -11.45 -10.14 -0.06
N VAL A 23 -10.68 -11.02 0.59
CA VAL A 23 -10.56 -11.04 2.06
C VAL A 23 -9.90 -9.75 2.57
N GLY A 24 -8.83 -9.29 1.91
CA GLY A 24 -8.16 -8.02 2.25
C GLY A 24 -9.09 -6.82 2.09
N GLY A 25 -9.82 -6.75 0.99
CA GLY A 25 -10.79 -5.69 0.70
C GLY A 25 -11.98 -5.68 1.66
N LEU A 26 -12.52 -6.85 2.03
CA LEU A 26 -13.57 -6.97 3.05
C LEU A 26 -13.08 -6.45 4.40
N PHE A 27 -11.86 -6.83 4.81
CA PHE A 27 -11.26 -6.31 6.03
C PHE A 27 -11.11 -4.79 5.98
N ALA A 28 -10.55 -4.25 4.90
CA ALA A 28 -10.40 -2.81 4.69
C ALA A 28 -11.76 -2.09 4.78
N GLY A 29 -12.81 -2.66 4.19
CA GLY A 29 -14.18 -2.16 4.28
C GLY A 29 -14.75 -2.17 5.70
N VAL A 30 -14.48 -3.23 6.49
CA VAL A 30 -14.88 -3.30 7.90
C VAL A 30 -14.18 -2.20 8.72
N VAL A 31 -12.87 -2.00 8.52
CA VAL A 31 -12.12 -0.93 9.19
C VAL A 31 -12.68 0.44 8.79
N LEU A 32 -12.92 0.68 7.51
CA LEU A 32 -13.51 1.94 7.01
C LEU A 32 -14.90 2.19 7.62
N SER A 33 -15.73 1.15 7.73
CA SER A 33 -17.06 1.26 8.35
C SER A 33 -17.00 1.61 9.83
N GLY A 34 -15.92 1.22 10.53
CA GLY A 34 -15.63 1.61 11.90
C GLY A 34 -15.13 3.06 12.06
N MET A 35 -14.59 3.66 11.00
CA MET A 35 -13.98 5.01 10.99
C MET A 35 -15.00 6.17 10.95
N ARG A 36 -16.26 5.94 11.32
CA ARG A 36 -17.33 6.96 11.17
C ARG A 36 -17.07 8.22 11.98
N ALA A 37 -16.42 8.13 13.13
CA ALA A 37 -16.13 9.30 13.96
C ALA A 37 -15.00 10.12 13.32
N GLU A 38 -13.95 9.43 12.87
CA GLU A 38 -12.77 9.98 12.22
C GLU A 38 -13.11 10.66 10.89
N LEU A 39 -13.97 10.03 10.07
CA LEU A 39 -14.45 10.59 8.80
C LEU A 39 -15.30 11.85 9.00
N ARG A 40 -16.04 11.97 10.11
CA ARG A 40 -16.79 13.19 10.45
C ARG A 40 -15.87 14.27 10.99
N ALA A 41 -14.87 13.90 11.79
CA ALA A 41 -13.89 14.83 12.36
C ALA A 41 -12.94 15.42 11.31
N VAL A 42 -12.65 14.68 10.24
CA VAL A 42 -11.73 15.10 9.17
C VAL A 42 -12.45 15.10 7.80
N PRO A 43 -13.17 16.19 7.45
CA PRO A 43 -13.76 16.34 6.12
C PRO A 43 -12.72 16.20 5.01
N GLY A 44 -13.05 15.47 3.94
CA GLY A 44 -12.13 15.15 2.85
C GLY A 44 -11.29 13.88 3.05
N LEU A 45 -11.26 13.30 4.25
CA LEU A 45 -10.56 12.04 4.51
C LEU A 45 -11.11 10.88 3.65
N LEU A 46 -12.43 10.85 3.44
CA LEU A 46 -13.07 9.81 2.61
C LEU A 46 -12.59 9.82 1.16
N VAL A 47 -12.36 11.02 0.60
CA VAL A 47 -11.84 11.21 -0.77
C VAL A 47 -10.36 10.82 -0.84
N LEU A 48 -9.62 11.02 0.26
CA LEU A 48 -8.22 10.67 0.37
C LEU A 48 -7.99 9.14 0.46
N VAL A 49 -8.91 8.37 1.05
CA VAL A 49 -8.78 6.92 1.23
C VAL A 49 -8.43 6.16 -0.06
N PRO A 50 -9.22 6.25 -1.15
CA PRO A 50 -8.92 5.49 -2.37
C PRO A 50 -7.58 5.89 -3.00
N ALA A 51 -7.22 7.18 -2.93
CA ALA A 51 -5.93 7.65 -3.44
C ALA A 51 -4.75 7.04 -2.66
N LEU A 52 -4.85 6.97 -1.33
CA LEU A 52 -3.80 6.38 -0.51
C LEU A 52 -3.70 4.86 -0.70
N LEU A 53 -4.84 4.14 -0.78
CA LEU A 53 -4.83 2.69 -0.99
C LEU A 53 -4.25 2.30 -2.36
N ALA A 54 -4.71 2.95 -3.44
CA ALA A 54 -4.25 2.67 -4.80
C ALA A 54 -2.74 2.89 -4.96
N THR A 55 -2.20 3.94 -4.32
CA THR A 55 -0.78 4.28 -4.44
C THR A 55 0.12 3.28 -3.73
N ARG A 56 -0.35 2.59 -2.68
CA ARG A 56 0.46 1.53 -2.03
C ARG A 56 0.72 0.37 -2.97
N GLY A 57 -0.33 -0.10 -3.65
CA GLY A 57 -0.20 -1.18 -4.63
C GLY A 57 0.84 -0.87 -5.70
N ASN A 58 0.80 0.35 -6.22
CA ASN A 58 1.70 0.80 -7.27
C ASN A 58 3.15 0.92 -6.77
N VAL A 59 3.37 1.54 -5.61
CA VAL A 59 4.71 1.76 -5.05
C VAL A 59 5.36 0.43 -4.68
N TYR A 60 4.68 -0.39 -3.87
CA TYR A 60 5.27 -1.60 -3.31
C TYR A 60 5.24 -2.78 -4.28
N GLY A 61 4.32 -2.79 -5.25
CA GLY A 61 4.35 -3.69 -6.39
C GLY A 61 5.57 -3.43 -7.26
N SER A 62 5.86 -2.16 -7.56
CA SER A 62 7.07 -1.78 -8.31
C SER A 62 8.36 -2.13 -7.56
N LEU A 63 8.37 -2.01 -6.22
CA LEU A 63 9.49 -2.44 -5.38
C LEU A 63 9.72 -3.95 -5.52
N GLY A 64 8.66 -4.75 -5.41
CA GLY A 64 8.75 -6.21 -5.53
C GLY A 64 9.28 -6.64 -6.90
N ALA A 65 8.77 -6.07 -7.99
CA ALA A 65 9.23 -6.34 -9.34
C ALA A 65 10.72 -5.95 -9.54
N ARG A 66 11.14 -4.80 -8.99
CA ARG A 66 12.55 -4.37 -9.03
C ARG A 66 13.47 -5.34 -8.30
N ILE A 67 13.10 -5.79 -7.10
CA ILE A 67 13.90 -6.74 -6.32
C ILE A 67 13.93 -8.10 -7.02
N SER A 68 12.79 -8.58 -7.52
CA SER A 68 12.70 -9.83 -8.27
C SER A 68 13.59 -9.82 -9.51
N THR A 69 13.54 -8.74 -10.29
CA THR A 69 14.43 -8.55 -11.46
C THR A 69 15.90 -8.57 -11.04
N ALA A 70 16.27 -7.87 -9.97
CA ALA A 70 17.64 -7.83 -9.48
C ALA A 70 18.15 -9.20 -9.01
N LEU A 71 17.30 -10.02 -8.39
CA LEU A 71 17.62 -11.41 -8.01
C LEU A 71 17.85 -12.29 -9.25
N HIS A 72 16.98 -12.21 -10.26
CA HIS A 72 17.14 -12.98 -11.50
C HIS A 72 18.37 -12.55 -12.32
N GLN A 73 18.77 -11.28 -12.23
CA GLN A 73 19.99 -10.78 -12.86
C GLN A 73 21.27 -11.08 -12.05
N GLY A 74 21.15 -11.68 -10.86
CA GLY A 74 22.30 -11.94 -9.98
C GLY A 74 22.92 -10.68 -9.37
N LEU A 75 22.21 -9.55 -9.40
CA LEU A 75 22.67 -8.26 -8.86
C LEU A 75 22.49 -8.16 -7.35
N VAL A 76 21.63 -8.99 -6.78
CA VAL A 76 21.34 -9.11 -5.35
C VAL A 76 21.47 -10.59 -4.98
N GLU A 77 22.20 -10.91 -3.92
CA GLU A 77 22.29 -12.28 -3.43
C GLU A 77 20.93 -12.72 -2.85
N PRO A 78 20.53 -14.00 -2.97
CA PRO A 78 19.28 -14.53 -2.39
C PRO A 78 19.36 -14.72 -0.86
N ARG A 79 20.00 -13.77 -0.17
CA ARG A 79 20.12 -13.69 1.28
C ARG A 79 19.72 -12.29 1.69
N VAL A 80 18.80 -12.17 2.65
CA VAL A 80 18.43 -10.88 3.24
C VAL A 80 19.60 -10.41 4.11
N ARG A 81 20.61 -9.82 3.46
CA ARG A 81 21.68 -9.09 4.13
C ARG A 81 21.32 -7.62 4.05
N GLY A 82 21.07 -7.01 5.21
CA GLY A 82 20.83 -5.56 5.31
C GLY A 82 22.00 -4.69 4.83
N GLY A 83 23.12 -5.28 4.40
CA GLY A 83 24.26 -4.60 3.81
C GLY A 83 24.20 -4.42 2.29
N ASP A 84 23.21 -4.99 1.58
CA ASP A 84 23.10 -4.79 0.13
C ASP A 84 22.58 -3.38 -0.18
N GLU A 85 23.45 -2.56 -0.77
CA GLU A 85 23.18 -1.17 -1.12
C GLU A 85 22.01 -1.04 -2.10
N ARG A 86 21.87 -1.98 -3.05
CA ARG A 86 20.78 -1.94 -4.05
C ARG A 86 19.44 -2.19 -3.40
N LEU A 87 19.37 -3.13 -2.47
CA LEU A 87 18.16 -3.42 -1.71
C LEU A 87 17.75 -2.20 -0.86
N ARG A 88 18.71 -1.62 -0.13
CA ARG A 88 18.48 -0.43 0.70
C ARG A 88 18.02 0.76 -0.14
N ALA A 89 18.67 1.01 -1.28
CA ALA A 89 18.31 2.09 -2.19
C ALA A 89 16.91 1.88 -2.76
N ALA A 90 16.54 0.66 -3.16
CA ALA A 90 15.21 0.34 -3.66
C ALA A 90 14.12 0.57 -2.59
N VAL A 91 14.34 0.10 -1.36
CA VAL A 91 13.40 0.32 -0.24
C VAL A 91 13.29 1.80 0.10
N ALA A 92 14.42 2.51 0.21
CA ALA A 92 14.42 3.95 0.49
C ALA A 92 13.70 4.75 -0.61
N ALA A 93 13.93 4.42 -1.88
CA ALA A 93 13.23 5.04 -3.00
C ALA A 93 11.72 4.76 -2.97
N ALA A 94 11.31 3.53 -2.64
CA ALA A 94 9.89 3.18 -2.49
C ALA A 94 9.23 3.97 -1.35
N LEU A 95 9.87 4.04 -0.18
CA LEU A 95 9.37 4.83 0.96
C LEU A 95 9.28 6.32 0.61
N ALA A 96 10.33 6.89 0.03
CA ALA A 96 10.35 8.29 -0.38
C ALA A 96 9.24 8.60 -1.40
N ASN A 97 9.09 7.75 -2.43
CA ASN A 97 8.02 7.88 -3.42
C ASN A 97 6.63 7.76 -2.77
N GLY A 98 6.44 6.82 -1.85
CA GLY A 98 5.20 6.66 -1.10
C GLY A 98 4.83 7.91 -0.30
N LEU A 99 5.79 8.53 0.38
CA LEU A 99 5.57 9.77 1.15
C LEU A 99 5.29 10.98 0.25
N LEU A 100 6.01 11.11 -0.87
CA LEU A 100 5.80 12.17 -1.84
C LEU A 100 4.40 12.07 -2.46
N VAL A 101 4.00 10.89 -2.91
CA VAL A 101 2.68 10.67 -3.51
C VAL A 101 1.57 10.83 -2.46
N SER A 102 1.78 10.42 -1.21
CA SER A 102 0.80 10.62 -0.14
C SER A 102 0.59 12.11 0.17
N SER A 103 1.68 12.88 0.23
CA SER A 103 1.62 14.34 0.41
C SER A 103 0.92 15.00 -0.78
N PHE A 104 1.27 14.61 -2.00
CA PHE A 104 0.63 15.10 -3.21
C PHE A 104 -0.87 14.83 -3.21
N ALA A 105 -1.29 13.61 -2.86
CA ALA A 105 -2.70 13.25 -2.76
C ALA A 105 -3.44 14.12 -1.74
N ALA A 106 -2.86 14.37 -0.56
CA ALA A 106 -3.47 15.24 0.45
C ALA A 106 -3.65 16.69 -0.04
N VAL A 107 -2.62 17.25 -0.69
CA VAL A 107 -2.68 18.60 -1.28
C VAL A 107 -3.71 18.66 -2.42
N ALA A 108 -3.74 17.65 -3.28
CA ALA A 108 -4.69 17.58 -4.39
C ALA A 108 -6.14 17.49 -3.88
N VAL A 109 -6.42 16.63 -2.89
CA VAL A 109 -7.74 16.53 -2.26
C VAL A 109 -8.15 17.87 -1.64
N PHE A 110 -7.24 18.52 -0.91
CA PHE A 110 -7.50 19.84 -0.33
C PHE A 110 -7.86 20.88 -1.39
N ALA A 111 -7.05 20.98 -2.45
CA ALA A 111 -7.26 21.93 -3.53
C ALA A 111 -8.58 21.68 -4.27
N ILE A 112 -8.85 20.42 -4.64
CA ILE A 112 -10.07 20.02 -5.35
C ILE A 112 -11.30 20.37 -4.52
N LEU A 113 -11.38 19.92 -3.26
CA LEU A 113 -12.56 20.19 -2.42
C LEU A 113 -12.75 21.67 -2.14
N THR A 114 -11.66 22.42 -1.97
CA THR A 114 -11.73 23.89 -1.81
C THR A 114 -12.30 24.57 -3.05
N VAL A 115 -11.88 24.15 -4.26
CA VAL A 115 -12.40 24.69 -5.52
C VAL A 115 -13.86 24.33 -5.74
N LEU A 116 -14.29 23.14 -5.32
CA LEU A 116 -15.68 22.70 -5.41
C LEU A 116 -16.59 23.39 -4.36
N GLY A 117 -16.03 24.08 -3.37
CA GLY A 117 -16.79 24.69 -2.27
C GLY A 117 -17.27 23.68 -1.23
N ASP A 118 -16.71 22.47 -1.22
CA ASP A 118 -17.03 21.42 -0.24
C ASP A 118 -16.28 21.61 1.08
N SER A 119 -16.82 21.05 2.17
CA SER A 119 -16.15 21.05 3.47
C SER A 119 -14.86 20.22 3.43
N VAL A 120 -13.74 20.82 3.84
CA VAL A 120 -12.44 20.15 3.88
C VAL A 120 -11.69 20.47 5.18
N ALA A 121 -11.02 19.47 5.74
CA ALA A 121 -10.16 19.64 6.91
C ALA A 121 -8.95 20.54 6.58
N PRO A 122 -8.34 21.18 7.60
CA PRO A 122 -7.13 21.97 7.39
C PRO A 122 -6.03 21.15 6.69
N LEU A 123 -5.36 21.76 5.71
CA LEU A 123 -4.30 21.11 4.95
C LEU A 123 -3.24 20.41 5.83
N PRO A 124 -2.75 21.01 6.94
CA PRO A 124 -1.77 20.33 7.80
C PRO A 124 -2.29 19.01 8.39
N VAL A 125 -3.59 18.91 8.70
CA VAL A 125 -4.20 17.68 9.24
C VAL A 125 -4.22 16.58 8.18
N LEU A 126 -4.62 16.91 6.94
CA LEU A 126 -4.64 15.96 5.82
C LEU A 126 -3.23 15.48 5.47
N VAL A 127 -2.26 16.40 5.38
CA VAL A 127 -0.87 16.07 5.05
C VAL A 127 -0.22 15.25 6.16
N ALA A 128 -0.39 15.63 7.44
CA ALA A 128 0.15 14.87 8.57
C ALA A 128 -0.44 13.45 8.62
N THR A 129 -1.75 13.32 8.41
CA THR A 129 -2.44 12.03 8.34
C THR A 129 -1.89 11.17 7.19
N ALA A 130 -1.77 11.74 6.00
CA ALA A 130 -1.28 11.04 4.81
C ALA A 130 0.17 10.59 4.98
N LEU A 131 1.04 11.46 5.50
CA LEU A 131 2.46 11.16 5.75
C LEU A 131 2.63 10.08 6.81
N LEU A 132 1.95 10.19 7.95
CA LEU A 132 2.06 9.22 9.03
C LEU A 132 1.51 7.85 8.60
N SER A 133 0.36 7.85 7.93
CA SER A 133 -0.24 6.64 7.36
C SER A 133 0.68 6.01 6.31
N GLY A 134 1.20 6.80 5.38
CA GLY A 134 2.11 6.38 4.31
C GLY A 134 3.43 5.85 4.84
N PHE A 135 3.98 6.44 5.90
CA PHE A 135 5.20 5.98 6.55
C PHE A 135 5.01 4.64 7.25
N LEU A 136 4.03 4.54 8.15
CA LEU A 136 3.79 3.33 8.95
C LEU A 136 3.48 2.13 8.04
N SER A 137 2.59 2.34 7.08
CA SER A 137 2.26 1.30 6.12
C SER A 137 3.39 0.98 5.16
N GLY A 138 4.17 1.99 4.79
CA GLY A 138 5.28 1.79 3.88
C GLY A 138 6.36 0.91 4.47
N VAL A 139 6.69 1.10 5.74
CA VAL A 139 7.62 0.24 6.47
C VAL A 139 7.09 -1.18 6.54
N ALA A 140 5.81 -1.36 6.87
CA ALA A 140 5.19 -2.68 6.93
C ALA A 140 5.18 -3.39 5.57
N LEU A 141 4.77 -2.70 4.51
CA LEU A 141 4.69 -3.25 3.15
C LEU A 141 6.05 -3.55 2.56
N ALA A 142 7.04 -2.68 2.77
CA ALA A 142 8.41 -2.95 2.37
C ALA A 142 8.93 -4.23 3.03
N GLY A 143 8.70 -4.41 4.34
CA GLY A 143 9.06 -5.63 5.05
C GLY A 143 8.40 -6.88 4.49
N VAL A 144 7.09 -6.83 4.22
CA VAL A 144 6.33 -7.93 3.61
C VAL A 144 6.87 -8.28 2.23
N VAL A 145 7.03 -7.29 1.36
CA VAL A 145 7.47 -7.47 -0.04
C VAL A 145 8.86 -8.07 -0.08
N VAL A 146 9.82 -7.48 0.65
CA VAL A 146 11.19 -7.98 0.70
C VAL A 146 11.20 -9.43 1.20
N THR A 147 10.48 -9.71 2.29
CA THR A 147 10.43 -11.07 2.85
C THR A 147 9.81 -12.06 1.87
N ALA A 148 8.70 -11.68 1.23
CA ALA A 148 8.00 -12.53 0.27
C ALA A 148 8.83 -12.83 -0.97
N VAL A 149 9.49 -11.81 -1.54
CA VAL A 149 10.30 -11.95 -2.75
C VAL A 149 11.49 -12.89 -2.50
N PHE A 150 12.25 -12.65 -1.42
CA PHE A 150 13.38 -13.51 -1.08
C PHE A 150 12.95 -14.92 -0.68
N ALA A 151 11.85 -15.07 0.05
CA ALA A 151 11.34 -16.39 0.43
C ALA A 151 10.78 -17.17 -0.76
N GLY A 152 10.14 -16.49 -1.73
CA GLY A 152 9.67 -17.06 -2.99
C GLY A 152 10.85 -17.58 -3.81
N TYR A 153 11.83 -16.70 -4.06
CA TYR A 153 13.02 -17.01 -4.84
C TYR A 153 13.81 -18.18 -4.24
N ARG A 154 14.04 -18.19 -2.92
CA ARG A 154 14.75 -19.28 -2.23
C ARG A 154 14.01 -20.62 -2.28
N ARG A 155 12.70 -20.62 -2.48
CA ARG A 155 11.88 -21.83 -2.61
C ARG A 155 11.74 -22.28 -4.07
N GLY A 156 12.45 -21.65 -5.00
CA GLY A 156 12.35 -21.93 -6.44
C GLY A 156 11.01 -21.51 -7.05
N ARG A 157 10.25 -20.63 -6.37
CA ARG A 157 9.03 -20.02 -6.93
C ARG A 157 9.39 -18.68 -7.54
N ASP A 158 8.76 -18.35 -8.65
CA ASP A 158 8.85 -17.02 -9.24
C ASP A 158 8.20 -15.98 -8.31
N PRO A 159 8.98 -15.05 -7.72
CA PRO A 159 8.45 -13.99 -6.87
C PRO A 159 7.37 -13.13 -7.55
N ASP A 160 7.43 -12.96 -8.88
CA ASP A 160 6.52 -12.06 -9.60
C ASP A 160 5.06 -12.53 -9.51
N THR A 161 4.86 -13.84 -9.45
CA THR A 161 3.53 -14.45 -9.25
C THR A 161 2.96 -14.23 -7.84
N LEU A 162 3.82 -13.97 -6.85
CA LEU A 162 3.45 -13.78 -5.46
C LEU A 162 3.28 -12.30 -5.10
N VAL A 163 4.10 -11.41 -5.68
CA VAL A 163 4.16 -10.00 -5.32
C VAL A 163 2.82 -9.31 -5.50
N GLY A 164 2.17 -9.46 -6.67
CA GLY A 164 0.92 -8.77 -6.96
C GLY A 164 -0.17 -9.02 -5.91
N PRO A 165 -0.61 -10.29 -5.72
CA PRO A 165 -1.66 -10.62 -4.76
C PRO A 165 -1.30 -10.26 -3.31
N LEU A 166 -0.04 -10.45 -2.91
CA LEU A 166 0.44 -10.10 -1.57
C LEU A 166 0.39 -8.60 -1.35
N VAL A 167 0.90 -7.80 -2.30
CA VAL A 167 0.95 -6.35 -2.20
C VAL A 167 -0.46 -5.77 -2.13
N THR A 168 -1.40 -6.26 -2.93
CA THR A 168 -2.80 -5.78 -2.86
C THR A 168 -3.43 -6.14 -1.52
N THR A 169 -3.37 -7.41 -1.12
CA THR A 169 -4.04 -7.88 0.12
C THR A 169 -3.46 -7.22 1.37
N THR A 170 -2.13 -7.20 1.49
CA THR A 170 -1.46 -6.56 2.64
C THR A 170 -1.51 -5.04 2.53
N GLY A 171 -1.54 -4.51 1.30
CA GLY A 171 -1.70 -3.09 0.98
C GLY A 171 -3.03 -2.54 1.47
N ASP A 172 -4.11 -3.31 1.34
CA ASP A 172 -5.44 -2.94 1.83
C ASP A 172 -5.55 -3.11 3.36
N LEU A 173 -4.99 -4.20 3.90
CA LEU A 173 -4.97 -4.48 5.33
C LEU A 173 -4.20 -3.40 6.11
N PHE A 174 -2.91 -3.28 5.86
CA PHE A 174 -2.07 -2.23 6.44
C PHE A 174 -2.51 -0.85 5.95
N GLY A 175 -3.09 -0.82 4.73
CA GLY A 175 -3.93 0.23 4.13
C GLY A 175 -4.68 1.04 5.15
N MET A 176 -5.77 0.42 5.52
CA MET A 176 -6.78 0.98 6.37
C MET A 176 -6.37 1.01 7.84
N LEU A 177 -5.64 0.00 8.32
CA LEU A 177 -5.22 -0.03 9.72
C LEU A 177 -4.32 1.17 10.07
N PHE A 178 -3.27 1.41 9.30
CA PHE A 178 -2.37 2.52 9.60
C PHE A 178 -2.98 3.87 9.26
N LEU A 179 -3.95 3.93 8.35
CA LEU A 179 -4.73 5.16 8.15
C LEU A 179 -5.56 5.48 9.39
N LEU A 180 -6.29 4.51 9.94
CA LEU A 180 -7.05 4.68 11.17
C LEU A 180 -6.15 5.13 12.33
N VAL A 181 -5.01 4.45 12.53
CA VAL A 181 -4.03 4.83 13.56
C VAL A 181 -3.50 6.24 13.34
N ALA A 182 -3.14 6.59 12.11
CA ALA A 182 -2.61 7.91 11.78
C ALA A 182 -3.62 9.03 12.07
N VAL A 183 -4.88 8.87 11.63
CA VAL A 183 -5.93 9.86 11.88
C VAL A 183 -6.13 10.07 13.37
N ARG A 184 -6.22 9.00 14.16
CA ARG A 184 -6.40 9.10 15.62
C ARG A 184 -5.24 9.81 16.30
N LEU A 185 -4.01 9.48 15.94
CA LEU A 185 -2.82 10.13 16.50
C LEU A 185 -2.77 11.62 16.15
N VAL A 186 -3.12 11.98 14.91
CA VAL A 186 -3.15 13.38 14.48
C VAL A 186 -4.27 14.16 15.19
N LEU A 187 -5.46 13.57 15.34
CA LEU A 187 -6.57 14.20 16.06
C LEU A 187 -6.26 14.40 17.55
N PHE A 188 -5.63 13.39 18.18
CA PHE A 188 -5.17 13.47 19.56
C PHE A 188 -4.12 14.59 19.72
N ALA A 189 -3.13 14.65 18.83
CA ALA A 189 -2.11 15.70 18.85
C ALA A 189 -2.69 17.11 18.59
N ALA A 190 -3.78 17.20 17.83
CA ALA A 190 -4.50 18.44 17.57
C ALA A 190 -5.45 18.87 18.72
N GLY A 191 -5.60 18.05 19.77
CA GLY A 191 -6.48 18.33 20.90
C GLY A 191 -7.97 18.25 20.59
N VAL A 192 -8.34 17.53 19.52
CA VAL A 192 -9.74 17.35 19.09
C VAL A 192 -10.37 16.11 19.75
N VAL A 193 -9.55 15.21 20.31
CA VAL A 193 -9.95 14.00 21.05
C VAL A 193 -9.03 13.81 22.26
#